data_AF-A0AAW1ZQQ9-F1
#
_entry.id   AF-A0AAW1ZQQ9-F1
#
_cell.length_a   1.000
_cell.length_b   1.000
_cell.length_c   1.000
_cell.angle_alpha   90.00
_cell.angle_beta   90.00
_cell.angle_gamma   90.00
#
_symmetry.space_group_name_H-M   'P 1'
#
loop_
_entity.id
_entity.type
_entity.pdbx_description
1 polymer ?
#
loop_
_entity_poly.entity_id
_entity_poly.type
_entity_poly.pdbx_seq_one_letter_code
_entity_poly.pdbx_strand_id
1 'polypeptide(L)'
;MFSTSLYYLYPFNIEYHIFVSAMLFVMWKNIGRTLDRHSNRKRPSTRSPGLLLGPLLGLLALASSVTVLVVYLIHVEKSEQTREAAISMFYCYGVVMLACMCGASGAGLLVYRVEDWPMDTGQNPSRTLDTELLLGSSLGSWLMSWCSVVAAAAAAGRSSPSFRWTCLAYSLLLVLEKCVQNLFIVESLYRRRREDEAAAPEIFSVTAPYDGIVNRAYETQDKRCAPLDAEQSENRQGFGRKHADGPLPAGNRLNVTAGRKRQILKNITIFLFMCNVSLWILPAFGCRPQYDNALEQETFGFSVWTTVLNVAIPMNLFYRMHSVASLFEVFRKV
;
A
#
# COMPACT_ATOMS: atom_id res chain seq x y z
N MET A 1 29.85 -26.88 2.26
CA MET A 1 29.46 -26.26 0.97
C MET A 1 28.06 -26.71 0.54
N PHE A 2 27.85 -27.94 0.04
CA PHE A 2 26.53 -28.35 -0.51
C PHE A 2 25.34 -28.24 0.48
N SER A 3 25.47 -28.79 1.70
CA SER A 3 24.42 -28.71 2.73
C SER A 3 24.12 -27.26 3.14
N THR A 4 25.16 -26.43 3.28
CA THR A 4 25.03 -24.99 3.57
C THR A 4 24.28 -24.26 2.46
N SER A 5 24.63 -24.52 1.19
CA SER A 5 23.93 -23.93 0.03
C SER A 5 22.44 -24.30 0.02
N LEU A 6 22.10 -25.57 0.30
CA LEU A 6 20.71 -26.01 0.40
C LEU A 6 19.95 -25.29 1.53
N TYR A 7 20.56 -25.09 2.69
CA TYR A 7 19.94 -24.38 3.81
C TYR A 7 19.55 -22.93 3.45
N TYR A 8 20.38 -22.22 2.69
CA TYR A 8 20.07 -20.87 2.23
C TYR A 8 19.04 -20.86 1.09
N LEU A 9 19.10 -21.82 0.16
CA LEU A 9 18.24 -21.86 -1.03
C LEU A 9 16.86 -22.47 -0.79
N TYR A 10 16.69 -23.29 0.25
CA TYR A 10 15.45 -24.00 0.56
C TYR A 10 14.19 -23.12 0.61
N PRO A 11 14.15 -22.00 1.37
CA PRO A 11 12.93 -21.18 1.45
C PRO A 11 12.61 -20.49 0.12
N PHE A 12 13.61 -20.15 -0.70
CA PHE A 12 13.38 -19.56 -2.01
C PHE A 12 12.70 -20.52 -2.98
N ASN A 13 13.00 -21.83 -2.88
CA ASN A 13 12.31 -22.83 -3.69
C ASN A 13 10.83 -22.95 -3.30
N ILE A 14 10.52 -22.92 -2.01
CA ILE A 14 9.13 -22.91 -1.53
C ILE A 14 8.43 -21.61 -1.96
N GLU A 15 9.08 -20.46 -1.79
CA GLU A 15 8.56 -19.16 -2.22
C GLU A 15 8.28 -19.12 -3.72
N TYR A 16 9.16 -19.70 -4.55
CA TYR A 16 8.96 -19.83 -5.99
C TYR A 16 7.67 -20.59 -6.32
N HIS A 17 7.42 -21.73 -5.66
CA HIS A 17 6.19 -22.48 -5.89
C HIS A 17 4.93 -21.74 -5.39
N ILE A 18 5.01 -21.04 -4.25
CA ILE A 18 3.93 -20.16 -3.77
C ILE A 18 3.65 -19.05 -4.79
N PHE A 19 4.70 -18.41 -5.33
CA PHE A 19 4.55 -17.36 -6.33
C PHE A 19 3.92 -17.86 -7.63
N VAL A 20 4.39 -19.00 -8.15
CA VAL A 20 3.85 -19.60 -9.37
C VAL A 20 2.38 -19.99 -9.18
N SER A 21 2.02 -20.62 -8.06
CA SER A 21 0.63 -20.97 -7.76
C SER A 21 -0.28 -19.75 -7.62
N ALA A 22 0.18 -18.68 -6.96
CA ALA A 22 -0.55 -17.42 -6.88
C ALA A 22 -0.75 -16.77 -8.25
N MET A 23 0.28 -16.75 -9.10
CA MET A 23 0.19 -16.20 -10.46
C MET A 23 -0.79 -17.01 -11.32
N LEU A 24 -0.71 -18.34 -11.28
CA LEU A 24 -1.65 -19.22 -11.97
C LEU A 24 -3.08 -19.03 -11.46
N PHE A 25 -3.27 -18.85 -10.15
CA PHE A 25 -4.58 -18.55 -9.56
C PHE A 25 -5.15 -17.22 -10.06
N VAL A 26 -4.33 -16.16 -10.08
CA VAL A 26 -4.70 -14.84 -10.61
C VAL A 26 -5.05 -14.93 -12.10
N MET A 27 -4.23 -15.62 -12.90
CA MET A 27 -4.50 -15.85 -14.31
C MET A 27 -5.82 -16.60 -14.49
N TRP A 28 -6.01 -17.72 -13.78
CA TRP A 28 -7.22 -18.53 -13.83
C TRP A 28 -8.48 -17.72 -13.50
N LYS A 29 -8.46 -16.94 -12.41
CA LYS A 29 -9.60 -16.08 -12.00
C LYS A 29 -9.91 -14.95 -12.98
N ASN A 30 -8.95 -14.58 -13.83
CA ASN A 30 -9.07 -13.49 -14.80
C ASN A 30 -9.28 -13.95 -16.25
N ILE A 31 -9.15 -15.26 -16.56
CA ILE A 31 -9.46 -15.80 -17.88
C ILE A 31 -10.94 -15.56 -18.22
N GLY A 32 -11.21 -15.06 -19.42
CA GLY A 32 -12.56 -14.81 -19.93
C GLY A 32 -13.22 -13.50 -19.47
N ARG A 33 -12.53 -12.68 -18.68
CA ARG A 33 -13.03 -11.34 -18.31
C ARG A 33 -12.79 -10.35 -19.44
N THR A 34 -13.86 -9.70 -19.91
CA THR A 34 -13.76 -8.53 -20.78
C THR A 34 -13.31 -7.33 -19.93
N LEU A 35 -12.09 -6.85 -20.16
CA LEU A 35 -11.61 -5.61 -19.57
C LEU A 35 -12.35 -4.43 -20.20
N ASP A 36 -13.24 -3.78 -19.44
CA ASP A 36 -13.68 -2.44 -19.82
C ASP A 36 -12.45 -1.53 -19.82
N ARG A 37 -12.09 -1.08 -21.02
CA ARG A 37 -10.90 -0.28 -21.28
C ARG A 37 -11.11 1.12 -20.72
N HIS A 38 -11.01 1.29 -19.41
CA HIS A 38 -10.85 2.59 -18.81
C HIS A 38 -9.56 3.20 -19.36
N SER A 39 -9.71 4.28 -20.13
CA SER A 39 -8.61 5.06 -20.69
C SER A 39 -7.59 5.35 -19.59
N ASN A 40 -6.39 4.80 -19.76
CA ASN A 40 -5.26 4.98 -18.87
C ASN A 40 -4.73 6.40 -19.05
N ARG A 41 -5.45 7.38 -18.49
CA ARG A 41 -5.05 8.79 -18.58
C ARG A 41 -3.76 8.93 -17.79
N LYS A 42 -2.63 9.00 -18.49
CA LYS A 42 -1.30 9.29 -17.92
C LYS A 42 -1.43 10.52 -17.03
N ARG A 43 -1.45 10.32 -15.71
CA ARG A 43 -1.48 11.42 -14.74
C ARG A 43 -0.14 12.15 -14.79
N PRO A 44 -0.13 13.49 -14.81
CA PRO A 44 1.12 14.24 -14.74
C PRO A 44 1.82 13.95 -13.42
N SER A 45 3.12 13.64 -13.49
CA SER A 45 3.98 13.45 -12.33
C SER A 45 4.02 14.74 -11.51
N THR A 46 3.25 14.80 -10.42
CA THR A 46 3.31 15.93 -9.51
C THR A 46 4.58 15.81 -8.68
N ARG A 47 5.65 16.50 -9.10
CA ARG A 47 6.82 16.76 -8.25
C ARG A 47 6.31 17.37 -6.96
N SER A 48 6.38 16.60 -5.87
CA SER A 48 5.93 17.02 -4.54
C SER A 48 7.19 17.42 -3.76
N PRO A 49 7.48 18.72 -3.59
CA PRO A 49 8.57 19.14 -2.71
C PRO A 49 8.16 18.82 -1.27
N GLY A 50 8.79 17.82 -0.64
CA GLY A 50 8.54 17.49 0.77
C GLY A 50 8.50 16.00 1.17
N LEU A 51 9.02 15.08 0.35
CA LEU A 51 9.23 13.67 0.71
C LEU A 51 10.61 13.47 1.38
N LEU A 52 10.87 14.10 2.51
CA LEU A 52 12.16 13.95 3.19
C LEU A 52 12.09 12.97 4.37
N LEU A 53 11.04 13.06 5.18
CA LEU A 53 10.95 12.30 6.43
C LEU A 53 10.72 10.80 6.19
N GLY A 54 9.77 10.45 5.32
CA GLY A 54 9.43 9.05 5.02
C GLY A 54 10.62 8.26 4.48
N PRO A 55 11.31 8.73 3.41
CA PRO A 55 12.48 8.05 2.88
C PRO A 55 13.64 8.00 3.88
N LEU A 56 13.87 9.05 4.66
CA LEU A 56 14.95 9.07 5.66
C LEU A 56 14.72 8.03 6.76
N LEU A 57 13.50 7.95 7.31
CA LEU A 57 13.13 6.91 8.27
C LEU A 57 13.17 5.50 7.65
N GLY A 58 12.78 5.37 6.38
CA GLY A 58 12.87 4.11 5.65
C GLY A 58 14.31 3.64 5.40
N LEU A 59 15.21 4.56 5.07
CA LEU A 59 16.64 4.26 4.93
C LEU A 59 17.27 3.88 6.27
N LEU A 60 16.87 4.52 7.36
CA LEU A 60 17.29 4.15 8.71
C LEU A 60 16.82 2.72 9.07
N ALA A 61 15.58 2.37 8.71
CA ALA A 61 15.04 1.01 8.87
C ALA A 61 15.83 -0.04 8.05
N LEU A 62 16.19 0.30 6.81
CA LEU A 62 17.01 -0.58 5.96
C LEU A 62 18.42 -0.75 6.53
N ALA A 63 19.08 0.34 6.92
CA ALA A 63 20.41 0.30 7.50
C ALA A 63 20.44 -0.54 8.79
N SER A 64 19.48 -0.31 9.70
CA SER A 64 19.37 -1.10 10.93
C SER A 64 19.05 -2.57 10.68
N SER A 65 18.23 -2.91 9.68
CA SER A 65 18.00 -4.30 9.26
C SER A 65 19.28 -4.99 8.82
N VAL A 66 20.08 -4.32 7.98
CA VAL A 66 21.34 -4.87 7.49
C VAL A 66 22.32 -5.04 8.65
N THR A 67 22.37 -4.10 9.59
CA THR A 67 23.17 -4.25 10.82
C THR A 67 22.75 -5.47 11.63
N VAL A 68 21.46 -5.65 11.88
CA VAL A 68 20.92 -6.80 12.63
C VAL A 68 21.23 -8.12 11.91
N LEU A 69 21.06 -8.15 10.59
CA LEU A 69 21.38 -9.31 9.75
C LEU A 69 22.87 -9.69 9.89
N VAL A 70 23.77 -8.74 9.68
CA VAL A 70 25.22 -8.98 9.73
C VAL A 70 25.65 -9.46 11.11
N VAL A 71 25.17 -8.80 12.17
CA VAL A 71 25.49 -9.19 13.55
C VAL A 71 24.96 -10.60 13.85
N TYR A 72 23.73 -10.93 13.43
CA TYR A 72 23.18 -12.27 13.62
C TYR A 72 24.02 -13.34 12.90
N LEU A 73 24.34 -13.14 11.61
CA LEU A 73 25.14 -14.10 10.85
C LEU A 73 26.54 -14.30 11.42
N ILE A 74 27.16 -13.26 11.99
CA ILE A 74 28.50 -13.37 12.61
C ILE A 74 28.45 -14.12 13.96
N HIS A 75 27.37 -13.98 14.74
CA HIS A 75 27.33 -14.44 16.13
C HIS A 75 26.56 -15.75 16.34
N VAL A 76 25.74 -16.18 15.39
CA VAL A 76 24.92 -17.39 15.51
C VAL A 76 25.75 -18.68 15.62
N GLU A 77 26.94 -18.73 14.99
CA GLU A 77 27.81 -19.93 14.98
C GLU A 77 28.95 -19.89 16.00
N LYS A 78 29.15 -18.79 16.74
CA LYS A 78 30.33 -18.61 17.60
C LYS A 78 30.20 -19.20 19.00
N SER A 79 29.17 -18.79 19.75
CA SER A 79 28.95 -19.22 21.13
C SER A 79 27.48 -19.08 21.53
N GLU A 80 27.05 -19.85 22.52
CA GLU A 80 25.70 -19.82 23.07
C GLU A 80 25.29 -18.44 23.60
N GLN A 81 26.16 -17.79 24.39
CA GLN A 81 25.89 -16.46 24.94
C GLN A 81 25.76 -15.38 23.84
N THR A 82 26.62 -15.43 22.82
CA THR A 82 26.55 -14.48 21.70
C THR A 82 25.33 -14.72 20.81
N ARG A 83 24.89 -15.98 20.70
CA ARG A 83 23.67 -16.34 19.97
C ARG A 83 22.43 -15.82 20.67
N GLU A 84 22.30 -16.01 21.98
CA GLU A 84 21.19 -15.46 22.76
C GLU A 84 21.11 -13.93 22.65
N ALA A 85 22.26 -13.24 22.72
CA ALA A 85 22.31 -11.79 22.55
C ALA A 85 21.86 -11.36 21.14
N ALA A 86 22.28 -12.07 20.08
CA ALA A 86 21.86 -11.78 18.71
C ALA A 86 20.35 -12.03 18.49
N ILE A 87 19.81 -13.10 19.05
CA ILE A 87 18.37 -13.42 19.03
C ILE A 87 17.58 -12.34 19.77
N SER A 88 18.03 -11.93 20.96
CA SER A 88 17.40 -10.84 21.72
C SER A 88 17.40 -9.53 20.93
N MET A 89 18.52 -9.17 20.31
CA MET A 89 18.63 -7.98 19.47
C MET A 89 17.65 -8.02 18.29
N PHE A 90 17.50 -9.17 17.63
CA PHE A 90 16.51 -9.36 16.55
C PHE A 90 15.08 -9.13 17.04
N TYR A 91 14.67 -9.72 18.17
CA TYR A 91 13.31 -9.55 18.69
C TYR A 91 13.05 -8.11 19.15
N CYS A 92 14.00 -7.47 19.83
CA CYS A 92 13.90 -6.05 20.20
C CYS A 92 13.76 -5.15 18.97
N TYR A 93 14.60 -5.35 17.96
CA TYR A 93 14.52 -4.67 16.68
C TYR A 93 13.15 -4.89 16.01
N GLY A 94 12.69 -6.13 15.96
CA GLY A 94 11.40 -6.51 15.40
C GLY A 94 10.23 -5.81 16.08
N VAL A 95 10.21 -5.77 17.42
CA VAL A 95 9.16 -5.06 18.19
C VAL A 95 9.14 -3.56 17.83
N VAL A 96 10.29 -2.90 17.81
CA VAL A 96 10.38 -1.46 17.47
C VAL A 96 9.89 -1.21 16.04
N MET A 97 10.34 -2.03 15.08
CA MET A 97 9.93 -1.90 13.68
C MET A 97 8.43 -2.11 13.49
N LEU A 98 7.87 -3.19 14.04
CA LEU A 98 6.46 -3.51 13.93
C LEU A 98 5.59 -2.45 14.61
N ALA A 99 6.01 -1.89 15.75
CA ALA A 99 5.32 -0.79 16.42
C ALA A 99 5.28 0.46 15.52
N CYS A 100 6.43 0.82 14.92
CA CYS A 100 6.51 1.96 14.01
C CYS A 100 5.64 1.76 12.76
N MET A 101 5.65 0.55 12.17
CA MET A 101 4.80 0.22 11.02
C MET A 101 3.30 0.24 11.36
N CYS A 102 2.92 -0.30 12.52
CA CYS A 102 1.55 -0.25 13.01
C CYS A 102 1.10 1.19 13.24
N GLY A 103 1.94 2.03 13.86
CA GLY A 103 1.67 3.45 14.06
C GLY A 103 1.52 4.21 12.75
N ALA A 104 2.41 3.99 11.77
CA ALA A 104 2.35 4.63 10.47
C ALA A 104 1.11 4.21 9.66
N SER A 105 0.80 2.91 9.65
CA SER A 105 -0.40 2.38 8.97
C SER A 105 -1.68 2.90 9.64
N GLY A 106 -1.72 2.93 10.97
CA GLY A 106 -2.83 3.49 11.74
C GLY A 106 -3.01 4.99 11.50
N ALA A 107 -1.92 5.76 11.42
CA ALA A 107 -1.98 7.17 11.05
C ALA A 107 -2.53 7.38 9.63
N GLY A 108 -2.13 6.54 8.67
CA GLY A 108 -2.68 6.56 7.31
C GLY A 108 -4.18 6.30 7.28
N LEU A 109 -4.64 5.28 8.02
CA LEU A 109 -6.07 5.00 8.21
C LEU A 109 -6.80 6.16 8.88
N LEU A 110 -6.21 6.80 9.89
CA LEU A 110 -6.81 7.94 10.57
C LEU A 110 -7.00 9.13 9.62
N VAL A 111 -6.01 9.43 8.78
CA VAL A 111 -6.14 10.49 7.75
C VAL A 111 -7.28 10.17 6.79
N TYR A 112 -7.43 8.90 6.40
CA TYR A 112 -8.57 8.47 5.60
C TYR A 112 -9.90 8.65 6.30
N ARG A 113 -10.02 8.31 7.59
CA ARG A 113 -11.27 8.48 8.34
C ARG A 113 -11.67 9.95 8.52
N VAL A 114 -10.70 10.85 8.67
CA VAL A 114 -10.96 12.29 8.85
C VAL A 114 -11.46 12.97 7.57
N GLU A 115 -11.27 12.36 6.40
CA GLU A 115 -11.48 13.06 5.13
C GLU A 115 -12.71 12.62 4.33
N ASP A 116 -13.61 11.82 4.92
CA ASP A 116 -14.91 11.42 4.33
C ASP A 116 -14.83 11.04 2.84
N TRP A 117 -13.70 10.46 2.39
CA TRP A 117 -13.61 10.00 1.01
C TRP A 117 -14.56 8.80 0.86
N PRO A 118 -15.52 8.87 -0.07
CA PRO A 118 -16.44 7.76 -0.27
C PRO A 118 -15.64 6.51 -0.67
N MET A 119 -15.93 5.40 0.01
CA MET A 119 -15.41 4.09 -0.40
C MET A 119 -15.96 3.76 -1.78
N ASP A 120 -15.16 3.14 -2.66
CA ASP A 120 -15.68 2.65 -3.93
C ASP A 120 -16.75 1.56 -3.66
N THR A 121 -18.03 1.94 -3.78
CA THR A 121 -19.19 1.04 -3.64
C THR A 121 -19.39 0.15 -4.86
N GLY A 122 -18.62 0.36 -5.94
CA GLY A 122 -18.63 -0.49 -7.11
C GLY A 122 -18.13 -1.89 -6.79
N GLN A 123 -18.75 -2.91 -7.38
CA GLN A 123 -18.19 -4.27 -7.35
C GLN A 123 -16.89 -4.29 -8.14
N ASN A 124 -15.76 -4.25 -7.43
CA ASN A 124 -14.45 -4.40 -8.04
C ASN A 124 -13.89 -5.81 -7.77
N PRO A 125 -13.87 -6.70 -8.77
CA PRO A 125 -13.37 -8.07 -8.59
C PRO A 125 -11.88 -8.12 -8.22
N SER A 126 -11.09 -7.12 -8.63
CA SER A 126 -9.69 -6.99 -8.25
C SER A 126 -9.53 -6.73 -6.75
N ARG A 127 -10.46 -6.00 -6.13
CA ARG A 127 -10.46 -5.76 -4.67
C ARG A 127 -10.57 -7.05 -3.89
N THR A 128 -11.50 -7.92 -4.31
CA THR A 128 -11.68 -9.21 -3.65
C THR A 128 -10.44 -10.08 -3.82
N LEU A 129 -9.85 -10.11 -5.03
CA LEU A 129 -8.65 -10.87 -5.32
C LEU A 129 -7.44 -10.43 -4.48
N ASP A 130 -7.14 -9.12 -4.44
CA ASP A 130 -6.02 -8.60 -3.64
C ASP A 130 -6.24 -8.80 -2.14
N THR A 131 -7.49 -8.68 -1.68
CA THR A 131 -7.84 -8.92 -0.27
C THR A 131 -7.64 -10.39 0.08
N GLU A 132 -8.07 -11.32 -0.77
CA GLU A 132 -7.84 -12.76 -0.60
C GLU A 132 -6.35 -13.11 -0.60
N LEU A 133 -5.55 -12.49 -1.47
CA LEU A 133 -4.10 -12.69 -1.53
C LEU A 133 -3.39 -12.15 -0.27
N LEU A 134 -3.74 -10.95 0.19
CA LEU A 134 -3.20 -10.36 1.42
C LEU A 134 -3.56 -11.18 2.66
N LEU A 135 -4.82 -11.62 2.77
CA LEU A 135 -5.27 -12.46 3.88
C LEU A 135 -4.61 -13.84 3.82
N GLY A 136 -4.62 -14.50 2.66
CA GLY A 136 -4.05 -15.82 2.46
C GLY A 136 -2.55 -15.86 2.79
N SER A 137 -1.80 -14.85 2.37
CA SER A 137 -0.37 -14.73 2.68
C SER A 137 -0.08 -14.32 4.13
N SER A 138 -1.05 -13.71 4.83
CA SER A 138 -0.93 -13.39 6.26
C SER A 138 -1.13 -14.61 7.17
N LEU A 139 -1.88 -15.63 6.72
CA LEU A 139 -2.24 -16.82 7.52
C LEU A 139 -1.03 -17.52 8.12
N GLY A 140 0.04 -17.72 7.34
CA GLY A 140 1.25 -18.39 7.83
C GLY A 140 1.89 -17.64 9.01
N SER A 141 1.96 -16.31 8.93
CA SER A 141 2.49 -15.50 10.02
C SER A 141 1.59 -15.50 11.26
N TRP A 142 0.27 -15.48 11.07
CA TRP A 142 -0.68 -15.55 12.18
C TRP A 142 -0.63 -16.90 12.88
N LEU A 143 -0.56 -18.00 12.13
CA LEU A 143 -0.40 -19.34 12.68
C LEU A 143 0.86 -19.42 13.55
N MET A 144 2.01 -19.01 13.01
CA MET A 144 3.29 -18.97 13.74
C MET A 144 3.19 -18.10 15.00
N SER A 145 2.58 -16.91 14.89
CA SER A 145 2.45 -15.98 16.03
C SER A 145 1.59 -16.58 17.14
N TRP A 146 0.46 -17.22 16.81
CA TRP A 146 -0.41 -17.85 17.80
C TRP A 146 0.25 -19.06 18.46
N CYS A 147 1.00 -19.86 17.72
CA CYS A 147 1.82 -20.93 18.29
C CYS A 147 2.82 -20.36 19.31
N SER A 148 3.55 -19.29 18.96
CA SER A 148 4.49 -18.64 19.89
C SER A 148 3.80 -18.03 21.12
N VAL A 149 2.59 -17.46 20.98
CA VAL A 149 1.80 -16.96 22.12
C VAL A 149 1.43 -18.11 23.07
N VAL A 150 0.98 -19.24 22.54
CA VAL A 150 0.65 -20.44 23.32
C VAL A 150 1.89 -20.99 24.04
N ALA A 151 3.02 -21.08 23.35
CA ALA A 151 4.28 -21.52 23.96
C ALA A 151 4.74 -20.58 25.09
N ALA A 152 4.66 -19.26 24.88
CA ALA A 152 5.00 -18.27 25.89
C ALA A 152 4.06 -18.31 27.11
N ALA A 153 2.78 -18.63 26.91
CA ALA A 153 1.82 -18.82 27.98
C ALA A 153 2.07 -20.12 28.77
N ALA A 154 2.36 -21.22 28.06
CA ALA A 154 2.67 -22.52 28.68
C ALA A 154 3.95 -22.48 29.53
N ALA A 155 4.92 -21.64 29.15
CA ALA A 155 6.18 -21.48 29.86
C ALA A 155 6.10 -20.54 31.09
N ALA A 156 4.97 -19.86 31.34
CA ALA A 156 4.84 -18.82 32.36
C ALA A 156 5.11 -19.28 33.82
N GLY A 157 5.18 -20.58 34.09
CA GLY A 157 5.48 -21.17 35.40
C GLY A 157 6.89 -21.75 35.56
N ARG A 158 7.78 -21.64 34.57
CA ARG A 158 9.17 -22.17 34.64
C ARG A 158 10.19 -21.04 34.74
N SER A 159 11.45 -21.36 35.08
CA SER A 159 12.60 -20.46 34.98
C SER A 159 12.88 -20.12 33.51
N SER A 160 12.03 -19.29 32.92
CA SER A 160 12.08 -18.94 31.51
C SER A 160 13.16 -17.91 31.20
N PRO A 161 13.69 -17.91 29.96
CA PRO A 161 14.63 -16.89 29.52
C PRO A 161 14.01 -15.49 29.56
N SER A 162 14.85 -14.49 29.81
CA SER A 162 14.49 -13.08 29.97
C SER A 162 13.78 -12.49 28.73
N PHE A 163 14.02 -13.02 27.53
CA PHE A 163 13.41 -12.56 26.28
C PHE A 163 12.01 -13.13 26.00
N ARG A 164 11.43 -13.95 26.90
CA ARG A 164 10.07 -14.49 26.72
C ARG A 164 9.02 -13.39 26.48
N TRP A 165 9.10 -12.31 27.28
CA TRP A 165 8.16 -11.19 27.17
C TRP A 165 8.32 -10.43 25.86
N THR A 166 9.55 -10.27 25.37
CA THR A 166 9.81 -9.64 24.06
C THR A 166 9.33 -10.53 22.91
N CYS A 167 9.43 -11.85 23.02
CA CYS A 167 8.88 -12.79 22.04
C CYS A 167 7.34 -12.72 22.01
N LEU A 168 6.69 -12.70 23.17
CA LEU A 168 5.24 -12.53 23.27
C LEU A 168 4.79 -11.19 22.66
N ALA A 169 5.48 -10.09 23.01
CA ALA A 169 5.21 -8.78 22.46
C ALA A 169 5.38 -8.77 20.92
N TYR A 170 6.46 -9.38 20.41
CA TYR A 170 6.71 -9.50 18.98
C TYR A 170 5.57 -10.24 18.26
N SER A 171 5.14 -11.39 18.78
CA SER A 171 4.07 -12.20 18.15
C SER A 171 2.72 -11.48 18.13
N LEU A 172 2.33 -10.85 19.24
CA LEU A 172 1.09 -10.06 19.28
C LEU A 172 1.15 -8.86 18.34
N LEU A 173 2.29 -8.17 18.31
CA LEU A 173 2.49 -7.00 17.48
C LEU A 173 2.58 -7.36 15.99
N LEU A 174 3.08 -8.54 15.65
CA LEU A 174 3.11 -9.06 14.27
C LEU A 174 1.70 -9.33 13.74
N VAL A 175 0.82 -9.89 14.58
CA VAL A 175 -0.60 -10.06 14.22
C VAL A 175 -1.25 -8.69 13.99
N LEU A 176 -1.07 -7.77 14.94
CA LEU A 176 -1.65 -6.43 14.86
C LEU A 176 -1.14 -5.65 13.65
N GLU A 177 0.17 -5.65 13.41
CA GLU A 177 0.80 -4.95 12.27
C GLU A 177 0.24 -5.44 10.94
N LYS A 178 0.14 -6.76 10.73
CA LYS A 178 -0.45 -7.31 9.50
C LYS A 178 -1.91 -6.94 9.35
N CYS A 179 -2.70 -6.99 10.43
CA CYS A 179 -4.11 -6.58 10.39
C CYS A 179 -4.25 -5.10 9.98
N VAL A 180 -3.52 -4.20 10.64
CA VAL A 180 -3.59 -2.76 10.37
C VAL A 180 -3.02 -2.43 8.98
N GLN A 181 -1.92 -3.06 8.57
CA GLN A 181 -1.32 -2.86 7.24
C GLN A 181 -2.23 -3.38 6.12
N ASN A 182 -2.87 -4.54 6.28
CA ASN A 182 -3.81 -5.07 5.29
C ASN A 182 -5.00 -4.11 5.10
N LEU A 183 -5.57 -3.61 6.20
CA LEU A 183 -6.62 -2.61 6.15
C LEU A 183 -6.15 -1.34 5.44
N PHE A 184 -4.97 -0.84 5.78
CA PHE A 184 -4.39 0.34 5.16
C PHE A 184 -4.19 0.15 3.65
N ILE A 185 -3.61 -0.96 3.20
CA ILE A 185 -3.35 -1.24 1.78
C ILE A 185 -4.67 -1.33 1.00
N VAL A 186 -5.63 -2.13 1.48
CA VAL A 186 -6.93 -2.30 0.80
C VAL A 186 -7.70 -0.99 0.75
N GLU A 187 -7.77 -0.25 1.85
CA GLU A 187 -8.47 1.05 1.90
C GLU A 187 -7.77 2.10 1.00
N SER A 188 -6.44 2.08 0.91
CA SER A 188 -5.66 2.97 0.04
C SER A 188 -5.86 2.68 -1.45
N LEU A 189 -5.83 1.39 -1.84
CA LEU A 189 -5.98 0.96 -3.23
C LEU A 189 -7.40 1.23 -3.76
N TYR A 190 -8.42 1.12 -2.91
CA TYR A 190 -9.83 1.11 -3.34
C TYR A 190 -10.69 2.27 -2.81
N ARG A 191 -10.08 3.34 -2.29
CA ARG A 191 -10.78 4.63 -2.09
C ARG A 191 -10.86 5.45 -3.37
N ARG A 192 -12.02 6.04 -3.64
CA ARG A 192 -12.25 6.96 -4.75
C ARG A 192 -11.63 8.32 -4.46
N ARG A 193 -11.01 8.93 -5.46
CA ARG A 193 -10.57 10.33 -5.36
C ARG A 193 -11.73 11.22 -5.81
N ARG A 194 -12.11 12.20 -4.99
CA ARG A 194 -13.08 13.27 -5.32
C ARG A 194 -12.76 14.02 -6.62
N GLU A 195 -11.50 14.06 -7.05
CA GLU A 195 -11.11 14.59 -8.36
C GLU A 195 -11.65 13.76 -9.54
N ASP A 196 -11.88 12.45 -9.35
CA ASP A 196 -12.45 11.58 -10.37
C ASP A 196 -13.99 11.78 -10.49
N GLU A 197 -14.65 12.37 -9.48
CA GLU A 197 -16.06 12.84 -9.58
C GLU A 197 -16.15 14.15 -10.36
N ALA A 198 -15.27 15.12 -10.08
CA ALA A 198 -15.24 16.39 -10.80
C ALA A 198 -14.82 16.25 -12.28
N ALA A 199 -14.21 15.12 -12.65
CA ALA A 199 -13.80 14.80 -14.01
C ALA A 199 -14.79 13.87 -14.75
N ALA A 200 -15.85 13.39 -14.09
CA ALA A 200 -16.97 12.80 -14.80
C ALA A 200 -17.72 13.96 -15.48
N PRO A 201 -17.81 14.00 -16.83
CA PRO A 201 -18.68 14.98 -17.45
C PRO A 201 -20.08 14.71 -16.94
N GLU A 202 -20.65 15.63 -16.17
CA GLU A 202 -22.10 15.71 -16.05
C GLU A 202 -22.60 15.82 -17.49
N ILE A 203 -23.15 14.73 -18.02
CA ILE A 203 -23.93 14.77 -19.25
C ILE A 203 -25.18 15.55 -18.87
N PHE A 204 -25.07 16.87 -18.92
CA PHE A 204 -26.20 17.78 -18.83
C PHE A 204 -26.98 17.56 -20.12
N SER A 205 -27.95 16.64 -20.10
CA SER A 205 -28.88 16.49 -21.20
C SER A 205 -29.73 17.76 -21.24
N VAL A 206 -29.33 18.73 -22.06
CA VAL A 206 -30.24 19.79 -22.48
C VAL A 206 -31.25 19.11 -23.41
N THR A 207 -32.37 18.66 -22.87
CA THR A 207 -33.58 18.54 -23.68
C THR A 207 -33.99 19.96 -24.04
N ALA A 208 -33.46 20.46 -25.16
CA ALA A 208 -33.97 21.65 -25.80
C ALA A 208 -35.39 21.34 -26.32
N PRO A 209 -36.37 22.24 -26.16
CA PRO A 209 -37.67 22.07 -26.80
C PRO A 209 -37.45 22.16 -28.31
N TYR A 210 -38.01 21.21 -29.05
CA TYR A 210 -38.09 21.23 -30.49
C TYR A 210 -38.64 22.58 -30.98
N ASP A 211 -37.86 23.30 -31.79
CA ASP A 211 -38.42 24.20 -32.78
C ASP A 211 -37.59 24.11 -34.07
N GLY A 212 -38.29 23.97 -35.19
CA GLY A 212 -37.77 23.40 -36.44
C GLY A 212 -36.68 24.22 -37.11
N ILE A 213 -35.58 23.57 -37.50
CA ILE A 213 -34.59 24.16 -38.42
C ILE A 213 -35.13 24.00 -39.85
N VAL A 214 -35.67 25.09 -40.41
CA VAL A 214 -35.96 25.22 -41.84
C VAL A 214 -34.64 25.41 -42.59
N ASN A 215 -34.27 24.43 -43.42
CA ASN A 215 -33.11 24.50 -44.30
C ASN A 215 -33.39 25.48 -45.45
N ARG A 216 -32.90 26.73 -45.34
CA ARG A 216 -33.02 27.79 -46.35
C ARG A 216 -32.14 27.60 -47.60
N ALA A 217 -31.50 26.43 -47.76
CA ALA A 217 -30.54 26.16 -48.84
C ALA A 217 -31.17 25.57 -50.12
N TYR A 218 -32.48 25.30 -50.12
CA TYR A 218 -33.22 24.80 -51.28
C TYR A 218 -34.49 25.63 -51.49
N GLU A 219 -34.34 26.87 -51.96
CA GLU A 219 -35.44 27.54 -52.66
C GLU A 219 -34.91 28.65 -53.57
N THR A 220 -35.29 28.53 -54.85
CA THR A 220 -35.36 29.59 -55.87
C THR A 220 -34.07 30.21 -56.42
N GLN A 221 -33.58 29.52 -57.45
CA GLN A 221 -33.21 30.12 -58.72
C GLN A 221 -34.37 31.00 -59.24
N ASP A 222 -34.27 32.33 -59.18
CA ASP A 222 -34.50 33.24 -60.32
C ASP A 222 -34.34 34.73 -59.94
N LYS A 223 -33.90 35.55 -60.90
CA LYS A 223 -33.91 37.03 -60.95
C LYS A 223 -32.82 37.84 -60.22
N ARG A 224 -31.70 37.97 -60.94
CA ARG A 224 -31.10 39.23 -61.47
C ARG A 224 -31.54 40.58 -60.85
N CYS A 225 -30.54 41.33 -60.35
CA CYS A 225 -30.23 42.77 -60.52
C CYS A 225 -29.83 43.46 -59.20
N ALA A 226 -28.56 43.87 -59.12
CA ALA A 226 -28.07 44.96 -58.24
C ALA A 226 -28.52 46.34 -58.80
N PRO A 227 -28.45 47.47 -58.06
CA PRO A 227 -27.19 48.12 -57.67
C PRO A 227 -27.18 48.75 -56.24
N LEU A 228 -26.00 48.81 -55.58
CA LEU A 228 -25.17 49.98 -55.24
C LEU A 228 -25.80 51.05 -54.31
N ASP A 229 -25.07 51.34 -53.22
CA ASP A 229 -24.75 52.65 -52.61
C ASP A 229 -24.54 52.44 -51.09
N ALA A 230 -23.31 52.38 -50.58
CA ALA A 230 -22.40 53.48 -50.23
C ALA A 230 -22.77 54.23 -48.92
N GLU A 231 -21.72 54.54 -48.15
CA GLU A 231 -21.61 55.40 -46.95
C GLU A 231 -21.78 54.71 -45.56
N GLN A 232 -20.73 54.47 -44.78
CA GLN A 232 -19.80 55.33 -44.00
C GLN A 232 -20.33 55.81 -42.63
N SER A 233 -19.54 55.49 -41.57
CA SER A 233 -19.28 56.26 -40.32
C SER A 233 -20.49 56.53 -39.39
N GLU A 234 -20.40 56.71 -38.07
CA GLU A 234 -19.35 56.69 -37.06
C GLU A 234 -20.06 56.62 -35.69
N ASN A 235 -19.44 55.95 -34.73
CA ASN A 235 -19.22 56.43 -33.36
C ASN A 235 -20.39 57.03 -32.53
N ARG A 236 -20.77 56.34 -31.44
CA ARG A 236 -21.19 56.99 -30.20
C ARG A 236 -20.90 56.12 -28.96
N GLN A 237 -19.86 56.51 -28.23
CA GLN A 237 -19.62 56.13 -26.84
C GLN A 237 -20.65 56.76 -25.90
N GLY A 238 -21.00 56.06 -24.81
CA GLY A 238 -21.84 56.60 -23.74
C GLY A 238 -21.90 55.72 -22.48
N PHE A 239 -20.95 55.95 -21.56
CA PHE A 239 -21.04 55.88 -20.09
C PHE A 239 -21.78 54.71 -19.38
N GLY A 240 -20.98 53.83 -18.77
CA GLY A 240 -20.81 53.78 -17.31
C GLY A 240 -21.85 53.07 -16.43
N ARG A 241 -21.46 51.91 -15.86
CA ARG A 241 -21.49 51.68 -14.40
C ARG A 241 -20.68 50.45 -14.00
N LYS A 242 -19.60 50.67 -13.25
CA LYS A 242 -18.91 49.64 -12.45
C LYS A 242 -19.81 49.28 -11.27
N HIS A 243 -20.18 48.01 -11.14
CA HIS A 243 -20.45 47.39 -9.85
C HIS A 243 -19.38 46.33 -9.62
N ALA A 244 -18.48 46.66 -8.71
CA ALA A 244 -17.51 45.74 -8.14
C ALA A 244 -18.12 45.20 -6.85
N ASP A 245 -18.64 43.97 -6.90
CA ASP A 245 -18.83 43.13 -5.73
C ASP A 245 -17.98 41.89 -5.95
N GLY A 246 -16.82 41.86 -5.29
CA GLY A 246 -15.87 40.75 -5.38
C GLY A 246 -16.34 39.55 -4.54
N PRO A 247 -16.10 38.31 -4.99
CA PRO A 247 -16.12 37.16 -4.09
C PRO A 247 -14.78 37.07 -3.34
N LEU A 248 -14.86 36.98 -2.02
CA LEU A 248 -13.77 36.70 -1.09
C LEU A 248 -12.93 35.48 -1.51
N PRO A 249 -11.60 35.46 -1.28
CA PRO A 249 -10.75 34.30 -1.59
C PRO A 249 -10.86 33.25 -0.49
N ALA A 250 -11.98 32.51 -0.43
CA ALA A 250 -12.14 31.34 0.44
C ALA A 250 -11.42 30.08 -0.11
N GLY A 251 -10.83 30.15 -1.31
CA GLY A 251 -10.27 29.00 -2.04
C GLY A 251 -8.88 28.53 -1.62
N ASN A 252 -8.11 29.30 -0.84
CA ASN A 252 -6.71 28.93 -0.54
C ASN A 252 -6.52 28.04 0.68
N ARG A 253 -7.40 28.08 1.69
CA ARG A 253 -7.19 27.29 2.93
C ARG A 253 -7.48 25.79 2.74
N LEU A 254 -8.52 25.44 1.97
CA LEU A 254 -8.90 24.04 1.70
C LEU A 254 -7.85 23.30 0.85
N ASN A 255 -7.27 23.98 -0.14
CA ASN A 255 -6.26 23.39 -1.04
C ASN A 255 -4.92 23.12 -0.33
N VAL A 256 -4.51 23.96 0.62
CA VAL A 256 -3.29 23.76 1.41
C VAL A 256 -3.40 22.55 2.34
N THR A 257 -4.57 22.33 2.95
CA THR A 257 -4.82 21.15 3.80
C THR A 257 -4.83 19.84 3.02
N ALA A 258 -5.45 19.81 1.84
CA ALA A 258 -5.47 18.63 0.98
C ALA A 258 -4.05 18.26 0.49
N GLY A 259 -3.23 19.26 0.14
CA GLY A 259 -1.83 19.05 -0.25
C GLY A 259 -0.95 18.48 0.88
N ARG A 260 -1.14 18.94 2.12
CA ARG A 260 -0.40 18.44 3.29
C ARG A 260 -0.76 16.99 3.63
N LYS A 261 -2.05 16.63 3.59
CA LYS A 261 -2.49 15.25 3.84
C LYS A 261 -1.95 14.29 2.79
N ARG A 262 -1.97 14.68 1.52
CA ARG A 262 -1.34 13.94 0.43
C ARG A 262 0.15 13.70 0.68
N GLN A 263 0.86 14.72 1.13
CA GLN A 263 2.27 14.61 1.48
C GLN A 263 2.50 13.68 2.67
N ILE A 264 1.63 13.72 3.69
CA ILE A 264 1.68 12.80 4.85
C ILE A 264 1.51 11.36 4.36
N LEU A 265 0.49 11.06 3.56
CA LEU A 265 0.26 9.72 3.01
C LEU A 265 1.46 9.25 2.19
N LYS A 266 2.03 10.10 1.30
CA LYS A 266 3.23 9.72 0.54
C LYS A 266 4.41 9.36 1.44
N ASN A 267 4.64 10.13 2.50
CA ASN A 267 5.71 9.84 3.46
C ASN A 267 5.44 8.54 4.24
N ILE A 268 4.19 8.27 4.63
CA ILE A 268 3.79 7.02 5.27
C ILE A 268 4.00 5.84 4.32
N THR A 269 3.52 5.93 3.08
CA THR A 269 3.61 4.84 2.10
C THR A 269 5.06 4.50 1.76
N ILE A 270 5.93 5.50 1.55
CA ILE A 270 7.34 5.22 1.24
C ILE A 270 8.12 4.68 2.45
N PHE A 271 7.77 5.12 3.66
CA PHE A 271 8.30 4.52 4.89
C PHE A 271 7.91 3.04 4.99
N LEU A 272 6.61 2.73 4.89
CA LEU A 272 6.10 1.36 4.94
C LEU A 272 6.68 0.49 3.82
N PHE A 273 6.88 1.04 2.62
CA PHE A 273 7.54 0.35 1.51
C PHE A 273 8.95 -0.10 1.92
N MET A 274 9.78 0.81 2.43
CA MET A 274 11.14 0.50 2.85
C MET A 274 11.18 -0.46 4.05
N CYS A 275 10.23 -0.36 4.98
CA CYS A 275 10.12 -1.30 6.10
C CYS A 275 9.70 -2.70 5.66
N ASN A 276 8.83 -2.84 4.65
CA ASN A 276 8.47 -4.16 4.12
C ASN A 276 9.65 -4.79 3.36
N VAL A 277 10.43 -4.00 2.61
CA VAL A 277 11.70 -4.48 2.01
C VAL A 277 12.68 -4.92 3.09
N SER A 278 12.85 -4.11 4.14
CA SER A 278 13.68 -4.41 5.32
C SER A 278 13.33 -5.75 5.96
N LEU A 279 12.05 -5.99 6.24
CA LEU A 279 11.56 -7.23 6.86
C LEU A 279 11.51 -8.42 5.90
N TRP A 280 11.61 -8.21 4.58
CA TRP A 280 11.79 -9.27 3.60
C TRP A 280 13.25 -9.73 3.55
N ILE A 281 14.22 -8.79 3.55
CA ILE A 281 15.66 -9.08 3.47
C ILE A 281 16.12 -9.97 4.63
N LEU A 282 15.71 -9.68 5.86
CA LEU A 282 16.16 -10.42 7.06
C LEU A 282 16.01 -11.96 6.92
N PRO A 283 14.79 -12.51 6.78
CA PRO A 283 14.59 -13.96 6.63
C PRO A 283 15.10 -14.52 5.30
N ALA A 284 15.06 -13.74 4.22
CA ALA A 284 15.56 -14.15 2.91
C ALA A 284 17.07 -14.44 2.93
N PHE A 285 17.84 -13.62 3.65
CA PHE A 285 19.29 -13.79 3.79
C PHE A 285 19.70 -14.65 5.00
N GLY A 286 18.78 -15.43 5.56
CA GLY A 286 19.09 -16.45 6.56
C GLY A 286 18.97 -16.03 8.02
N CYS A 287 18.52 -14.80 8.33
CA CYS A 287 18.18 -14.43 9.70
C CYS A 287 16.83 -15.02 10.10
N ARG A 288 16.84 -16.24 10.67
CA ARG A 288 15.65 -17.01 11.01
C ARG A 288 15.72 -17.58 12.43
N PRO A 289 15.77 -16.71 13.46
CA PRO A 289 15.94 -17.12 14.85
C PRO A 289 14.78 -17.96 15.39
N GLN A 290 13.67 -18.07 14.66
CA GLN A 290 12.54 -18.92 15.03
C GLN A 290 12.90 -20.42 15.01
N TYR A 291 13.83 -20.84 14.15
CA TYR A 291 14.35 -22.22 14.16
C TYR A 291 15.29 -22.48 15.34
N ASP A 292 15.94 -21.43 15.85
CA ASP A 292 16.90 -21.52 16.95
C ASP A 292 16.24 -21.30 18.33
N ASN A 293 14.97 -20.93 18.36
CA ASN A 293 14.26 -20.62 19.60
C ASN A 293 13.84 -21.90 20.32
N ALA A 294 14.40 -22.13 21.51
CA ALA A 294 14.12 -23.31 22.31
C ALA A 294 12.67 -23.37 22.81
N LEU A 295 12.02 -22.21 23.01
CA LEU A 295 10.71 -22.11 23.66
C LEU A 295 9.60 -22.88 22.92
N GLU A 296 9.45 -22.63 21.61
CA GLU A 296 8.43 -23.30 20.80
C GLU A 296 8.80 -24.75 20.52
N GLN A 297 10.10 -25.04 20.38
CA GLN A 297 10.58 -26.39 20.17
C GLN A 297 10.36 -27.30 21.38
N GLU A 298 10.52 -26.80 22.61
CA GLU A 298 10.18 -27.52 23.84
C GLU A 298 8.68 -27.77 23.99
N THR A 299 7.84 -26.87 23.46
CA THR A 299 6.39 -26.94 23.60
C THR A 299 5.74 -27.87 22.56
N PHE A 300 6.13 -27.74 21.29
CA PHE A 300 5.51 -28.46 20.17
C PHE A 300 6.36 -29.61 19.61
N GLY A 301 7.62 -29.68 19.99
CA GLY A 301 8.59 -30.62 19.44
C GLY A 301 9.19 -30.12 18.10
N PHE A 302 10.41 -30.59 17.81
CA PHE A 302 11.18 -30.18 16.64
C PHE A 302 10.44 -30.36 15.31
N SER A 303 9.80 -31.52 15.11
CA SER A 303 9.14 -31.86 13.84
C SER A 303 7.97 -30.91 13.53
N VAL A 304 7.02 -30.79 14.47
CA VAL A 304 5.82 -29.95 14.29
C VAL A 304 6.21 -28.49 14.12
N TRP A 305 7.12 -27.98 14.96
CA TRP A 305 7.54 -26.58 14.88
C TRP A 305 8.25 -26.27 13.56
N THR A 306 9.15 -27.15 13.12
CA THR A 306 9.84 -27.01 11.83
C THR A 306 8.84 -27.01 10.67
N THR A 307 7.82 -27.87 10.69
CA THR A 307 6.74 -27.86 9.68
C THR A 307 5.98 -26.54 9.66
N VAL A 308 5.62 -26.00 10.84
CA VAL A 308 4.94 -24.69 10.93
C VAL A 308 5.80 -23.59 10.32
N LEU A 309 7.10 -23.55 10.63
CA LEU A 309 8.03 -22.54 10.11
C LEU A 309 8.24 -22.67 8.59
N ASN A 310 8.34 -23.89 8.08
CA ASN A 310 8.49 -24.15 6.64
C ASN A 310 7.28 -23.70 5.81
N VAL A 311 6.11 -23.55 6.44
CA VAL A 311 4.92 -22.94 5.83
C VAL A 311 4.89 -21.43 6.07
N ALA A 312 5.12 -21.00 7.31
CA ALA A 312 4.93 -19.61 7.73
C ALA A 312 5.94 -18.64 7.11
N ILE A 313 7.22 -19.02 7.05
CA ILE A 313 8.29 -18.13 6.58
C ILE A 313 8.15 -17.83 5.08
N PRO A 314 7.98 -18.82 4.18
CA PRO A 314 7.77 -18.54 2.75
C PRO A 314 6.49 -17.75 2.47
N MET A 315 5.39 -18.04 3.19
CA MET A 315 4.17 -17.23 3.09
C MET A 315 4.40 -15.77 3.52
N ASN A 316 5.20 -15.56 4.57
CA ASN A 316 5.57 -14.22 5.02
C ASN A 316 6.46 -13.48 4.01
N LEU A 317 7.40 -14.17 3.36
CA LEU A 317 8.21 -13.59 2.29
C LEU A 317 7.33 -13.11 1.14
N PHE A 318 6.41 -13.97 0.68
CA PHE A 318 5.43 -13.62 -0.35
C PHE A 318 4.54 -12.44 0.08
N TYR A 319 4.05 -12.43 1.33
CA TYR A 319 3.28 -11.31 1.89
C TYR A 319 4.04 -9.98 1.80
N ARG A 320 5.33 -9.97 2.20
CA ARG A 320 6.14 -8.75 2.18
C ARG A 320 6.38 -8.27 0.75
N MET A 321 6.65 -9.19 -0.19
CA MET A 321 6.78 -8.84 -1.62
C MET A 321 5.50 -8.27 -2.21
N HIS A 322 4.36 -8.91 -1.95
CA HIS A 322 3.07 -8.42 -2.42
C HIS A 322 2.74 -7.05 -1.81
N SER A 323 2.96 -6.88 -0.51
CA SER A 323 2.76 -5.60 0.19
C SER A 323 3.64 -4.48 -0.38
N VAL A 324 4.90 -4.77 -0.74
CA VAL A 324 5.80 -3.81 -1.41
C VAL A 324 5.22 -3.35 -2.74
N ALA A 325 4.72 -4.27 -3.56
CA ALA A 325 4.10 -3.95 -4.85
C ALA A 325 2.83 -3.11 -4.66
N SER A 326 1.94 -3.50 -3.74
CA SER A 326 0.72 -2.77 -3.43
C SER A 326 0.99 -1.37 -2.89
N LEU A 327 1.96 -1.22 -1.98
CA LEU A 327 2.36 0.09 -1.43
C LEU A 327 2.98 0.99 -2.51
N PHE A 328 3.72 0.43 -3.47
CA PHE A 328 4.24 1.20 -4.60
C PHE A 328 3.10 1.73 -5.49
N GLU A 329 2.06 0.93 -5.72
CA GLU A 329 0.87 1.38 -6.45
C GLU A 329 0.12 2.48 -5.68
N VAL A 330 -0.06 2.31 -4.37
CA VAL A 330 -0.62 3.34 -3.48
C VAL A 330 0.19 4.63 -3.58
N PHE A 331 1.52 4.55 -3.53
CA PHE A 331 2.40 5.73 -3.61
C PHE A 331 2.22 6.51 -4.92
N ARG A 332 2.02 5.80 -6.03
CA ARG A 332 1.73 6.41 -7.34
C ARG A 332 0.33 7.02 -7.41
N LYS A 333 -0.62 6.43 -6.69
CA LYS A 333 -2.01 6.88 -6.64
C LYS A 333 -2.18 8.13 -5.78
N VAL A 334 -1.53 8.17 -4.60
CA VAL A 334 -1.58 9.28 -3.64
C VAL A 334 -1.01 10.53 -4.26
#